data_AF-A0A5C3NNM4-F1
#
_entry.id   AF-A0A5C3NNM4-F1
#
_cell.length_a   1.000
_cell.length_b   1.000
_cell.length_c   1.000
_cell.angle_alpha   90.00
_cell.angle_beta   90.00
_cell.angle_gamma   90.00
#
_symmetry.space_group_name_H-M   'P 1'
#
loop_
_entity.id
_entity.type
_entity.pdbx_description
1 polymer ?
#
loop_
_entity_poly.entity_id
_entity_poly.type
_entity_poly.pdbx_seq_one_letter_code
_entity_poly.pdbx_strand_id
1 'polypeptide(L)'
;MEDEDADDSQQWRGNVRRRMWKNTCERVALNQDLPSAERALYAALAPSAATSIVLKAHCRTWEDHLWALVSVACEERLSAGLAKIERECFWEGGLGALEDGATTTSDGQVPDLGDEESWEEDVLQTLGALADVQVADGAPADHPYHISQLHIILDRTDELLESFANGLQEGLYISAPEYPAMTRFFAHLCLFLQMIDMPVSPYAIQIILEAYLQVLENAGQRDLIAMYAGALGDNAVERYALFLTSLELSGDANERRLALTRAKDHGLDVERVAVVTAERTIEKAFTILPPAKGPLPSIVGLEPAPTDAEWLLLRSIEWTTFFESTYDTALEQANVILRYFLGRGRLQLAKNLLEMLPPELGTLQDPEDQATEYMH
;
A
#
# COMPACT_ATOMS: atom_id res chain seq x y z
N MET A 1 -9.64 25.16 53.18
CA MET A 1 -10.51 25.95 52.29
C MET A 1 -10.25 25.40 50.91
N GLU A 2 -10.75 24.19 50.73
CA GLU A 2 -10.97 23.52 49.45
C GLU A 2 -12.51 23.57 49.29
N ASP A 3 -13.00 23.63 48.05
CA ASP A 3 -14.42 23.66 47.63
C ASP A 3 -15.04 25.03 47.26
N GLU A 4 -14.44 25.78 46.31
CA GLU A 4 -15.18 26.83 45.56
C GLU A 4 -15.15 26.67 44.02
N ASP A 5 -14.38 25.74 43.44
CA ASP A 5 -14.19 25.67 41.98
C ASP A 5 -15.07 24.63 41.24
N ALA A 6 -16.04 24.00 41.92
CA ALA A 6 -16.86 22.92 41.32
C ALA A 6 -18.22 23.38 40.73
N ASP A 7 -18.65 24.63 40.97
CA ASP A 7 -20.03 25.07 40.66
C ASP A 7 -20.19 25.88 39.34
N ASP A 8 -19.09 26.27 38.70
CA ASP A 8 -19.14 27.04 37.43
C ASP A 8 -19.59 26.22 36.20
N SER A 9 -19.80 24.92 36.38
CA SER A 9 -20.28 23.99 35.33
C SER A 9 -21.80 23.98 35.15
N GLN A 10 -22.57 24.65 36.03
CA GLN A 10 -24.04 24.72 35.97
C GLN A 10 -24.60 26.02 35.39
N GLN A 11 -23.76 26.85 34.77
CA GLN A 11 -24.24 28.04 34.07
C GLN A 11 -24.88 27.67 32.73
N TRP A 12 -26.18 27.93 32.57
CA TRP A 12 -26.90 27.75 31.31
C TRP A 12 -26.21 28.53 30.19
N ARG A 13 -25.74 27.82 29.15
CA ARG A 13 -25.07 28.40 27.97
C ARG A 13 -25.79 27.99 26.69
N GLY A 14 -25.66 28.81 25.65
CA GLY A 14 -26.28 28.59 24.35
C GLY A 14 -27.48 29.49 24.08
N ASN A 15 -28.01 29.40 22.86
CA ASN A 15 -29.17 30.17 22.43
C ASN A 15 -30.37 29.25 22.20
N VAL A 16 -31.39 29.39 23.04
CA VAL A 16 -32.66 28.64 22.93
C VAL A 16 -33.30 28.86 21.55
N ARG A 17 -33.19 30.07 20.98
CA ARG A 17 -33.73 30.38 19.65
C ARG A 17 -32.68 30.23 18.55
N ARG A 18 -31.95 29.11 18.54
CA ARG A 18 -30.91 28.82 17.52
C ARG A 18 -31.46 28.98 16.09
N ARG A 19 -32.67 28.47 15.82
CA ARG A 19 -33.32 28.58 14.50
C ARG A 19 -33.52 30.03 14.05
N MET A 20 -33.94 30.92 14.95
CA MET A 20 -34.09 32.34 14.64
C MET A 20 -32.74 33.01 14.39
N TRP A 21 -31.71 32.64 15.17
CA TRP A 21 -30.35 33.14 14.98
C TRP A 21 -29.78 32.69 13.62
N LYS A 22 -29.94 31.41 13.27
CA LYS A 22 -29.54 30.87 11.96
C LYS A 22 -30.19 31.62 10.80
N ASN A 23 -31.53 31.76 10.82
CA ASN A 23 -32.26 32.50 9.78
C ASN A 23 -31.79 33.96 9.67
N THR A 24 -31.36 34.55 10.79
CA THR A 24 -30.79 35.91 10.79
C THR A 24 -29.44 35.91 10.07
N CYS A 25 -28.55 34.99 10.43
CA CYS A 25 -27.25 34.83 9.77
C CYS A 25 -27.38 34.57 8.26
N GLU A 26 -28.32 33.71 7.85
CA GLU A 26 -28.60 33.45 6.42
C GLU A 26 -29.03 34.72 5.67
N ARG A 27 -29.96 35.50 6.24
CA ARG A 27 -30.39 36.77 5.64
C ARG A 27 -29.25 37.77 5.50
N VAL A 28 -28.37 37.83 6.50
CA VAL A 28 -27.19 38.70 6.49
C VAL A 28 -26.19 38.22 5.42
N ALA A 29 -25.94 36.91 5.31
CA ALA A 29 -25.07 36.33 4.29
C ALA A 29 -25.57 36.57 2.86
N LEU A 30 -26.89 36.58 2.66
CA LEU A 30 -27.52 36.83 1.35
C LEU A 30 -27.65 38.33 1.02
N ASN A 31 -27.47 39.23 1.99
CA ASN A 31 -27.58 40.66 1.77
C ASN A 31 -26.42 41.20 0.93
N GLN A 32 -26.69 41.68 -0.28
CA GLN A 32 -25.68 42.20 -1.20
C GLN A 32 -25.13 43.58 -0.81
N ASP A 33 -25.81 44.29 0.10
CA ASP A 33 -25.37 45.60 0.59
C ASP A 33 -24.17 45.50 1.55
N LEU A 34 -23.88 44.29 2.05
CA LEU A 34 -22.78 44.04 2.99
C LEU A 34 -21.48 43.63 2.27
N PRO A 35 -20.32 43.90 2.88
CA PRO A 35 -19.02 43.45 2.37
C PRO A 35 -18.97 41.93 2.18
N SER A 36 -18.29 41.47 1.13
CA SER A 36 -18.21 40.04 0.80
C SER A 36 -17.64 39.18 1.93
N ALA A 37 -16.61 39.69 2.64
CA ALA A 37 -15.98 39.01 3.77
C ALA A 37 -16.94 38.84 4.96
N GLU A 38 -17.77 39.84 5.24
CA GLU A 38 -18.78 39.77 6.30
C GLU A 38 -19.86 38.76 5.96
N ARG A 39 -20.33 38.78 4.70
CA ARG A 39 -21.29 37.78 4.21
C ARG A 39 -20.75 36.36 4.30
N ALA A 40 -19.48 36.15 3.96
CA ALA A 40 -18.81 34.86 4.07
C ALA A 40 -18.71 34.40 5.53
N LEU A 41 -18.41 35.30 6.47
CA LEU A 41 -18.37 34.99 7.90
C LEU A 41 -19.73 34.48 8.39
N TYR A 42 -20.83 35.16 8.06
CA TYR A 42 -22.16 34.70 8.47
C TYR A 42 -22.59 33.40 7.77
N ALA A 43 -22.17 33.19 6.52
CA ALA A 43 -22.37 31.92 5.82
C ALA A 43 -21.57 30.78 6.49
N ALA A 44 -20.38 31.05 7.03
CA ALA A 44 -19.57 30.09 7.76
C ALA A 44 -20.14 29.75 9.15
N LEU A 45 -20.73 30.74 9.84
CA LEU A 45 -21.35 30.55 11.16
C LEU A 45 -22.68 29.79 11.10
N ALA A 46 -23.41 29.94 10.00
CA ALA A 46 -24.68 29.27 9.74
C ALA A 46 -24.73 28.73 8.30
N PRO A 47 -24.00 27.64 8.00
CA PRO A 47 -23.99 27.03 6.68
C PRO A 47 -25.37 26.51 6.29
N SER A 48 -25.78 26.74 5.05
CA SER A 48 -26.98 26.13 4.46
C SER A 48 -26.85 26.06 2.95
N ALA A 49 -27.67 25.24 2.29
CA ALA A 49 -27.72 25.19 0.83
C ALA A 49 -27.87 26.59 0.20
N ALA A 50 -28.64 27.49 0.81
CA ALA A 50 -28.85 28.85 0.32
C ALA A 50 -27.58 29.73 0.41
N THR A 51 -26.78 29.58 1.47
CA THR A 51 -25.56 30.37 1.68
C THR A 51 -24.31 29.72 1.07
N SER A 52 -24.41 28.47 0.61
CA SER A 52 -23.32 27.67 0.05
C SER A 52 -22.58 28.37 -1.09
N ILE A 53 -23.28 29.10 -1.97
CA ILE A 53 -22.67 29.83 -3.09
C ILE A 53 -21.77 30.96 -2.58
N VAL A 54 -22.22 31.70 -1.56
CA VAL A 54 -21.47 32.80 -0.95
C VAL A 54 -20.23 32.27 -0.23
N LEU A 55 -20.38 31.14 0.45
CA LEU A 55 -19.29 30.46 1.14
C LEU A 55 -18.24 29.94 0.15
N LYS A 56 -18.66 29.18 -0.87
CA LYS A 56 -17.79 28.62 -1.91
C LYS A 56 -17.03 29.68 -2.71
N ALA A 57 -17.59 30.88 -2.87
CA ALA A 57 -16.91 31.99 -3.54
C ALA A 57 -15.66 32.48 -2.78
N HIS A 58 -15.51 32.12 -1.50
CA HIS A 58 -14.36 32.48 -0.67
C HIS A 58 -13.46 31.28 -0.34
N CYS A 59 -13.85 30.06 -0.72
CA CYS A 59 -13.00 28.88 -0.65
C CYS A 59 -11.88 29.00 -1.68
N ARG A 60 -10.63 28.76 -1.27
CA ARG A 60 -9.47 28.90 -2.15
C ARG A 60 -8.72 27.59 -2.36
N THR A 61 -8.69 26.77 -1.33
CA THR A 61 -8.03 25.46 -1.32
C THR A 61 -9.04 24.33 -1.47
N TRP A 62 -8.55 23.13 -1.80
CA TRP A 62 -9.40 21.94 -1.90
C TRP A 62 -10.06 21.63 -0.56
N GLU A 63 -9.31 21.79 0.53
CA GLU A 63 -9.75 21.60 1.90
C GLU A 63 -10.83 22.60 2.31
N ASP A 64 -10.76 23.87 1.85
CA ASP A 64 -11.83 24.85 2.08
C ASP A 64 -13.15 24.41 1.44
N HIS A 65 -13.08 23.85 0.22
CA HIS A 65 -14.26 23.35 -0.47
C HIS A 65 -14.84 22.11 0.21
N LEU A 66 -13.98 21.17 0.65
CA LEU A 66 -14.38 20.02 1.44
C LEU A 66 -15.08 20.46 2.74
N TRP A 67 -14.44 21.36 3.49
CA TRP A 67 -14.99 21.89 4.74
C TRP A 67 -16.35 22.55 4.53
N ALA A 68 -16.52 23.35 3.47
CA ALA A 68 -17.79 24.01 3.17
C ALA A 68 -18.91 23.00 2.87
N LEU A 69 -18.63 21.95 2.11
CA LEU A 69 -19.61 20.89 1.79
C LEU A 69 -20.03 20.12 3.05
N VAL A 70 -19.05 19.65 3.83
CA VAL A 70 -19.30 18.91 5.08
C VAL A 70 -20.06 19.78 6.08
N SER A 71 -19.69 21.05 6.22
CA SER A 71 -20.35 21.96 7.17
C SER A 71 -21.82 22.21 6.81
N VAL A 72 -22.14 22.35 5.52
CA VAL A 72 -23.54 22.47 5.07
C VAL A 72 -24.32 21.18 5.36
N ALA A 73 -23.76 20.02 5.01
CA ALA A 73 -24.41 18.72 5.24
C ALA A 73 -24.68 18.47 6.74
N CYS A 74 -23.69 18.71 7.60
CA CYS A 74 -23.84 18.54 9.05
C CYS A 74 -24.87 19.51 9.65
N GLU A 75 -24.89 20.77 9.22
CA GLU A 75 -25.81 21.77 9.75
C GLU A 75 -27.26 21.54 9.27
N GLU A 76 -27.45 20.99 8.06
CA GLU A 76 -28.75 20.55 7.57
C GLU A 76 -29.28 19.34 8.36
N ARG A 77 -28.44 18.32 8.58
CA ARG A 77 -28.80 17.15 9.41
C ARG A 77 -29.12 17.57 10.85
N LEU A 78 -28.31 18.47 11.43
CA LEU A 78 -28.55 19.00 12.78
C LEU A 78 -29.87 19.79 12.84
N SER A 79 -30.18 20.60 11.83
CA SER A 79 -31.44 21.34 11.77
C SER A 79 -32.64 20.40 11.65
N ALA A 80 -32.54 19.34 10.85
CA ALA A 80 -33.59 18.33 10.70
C ALA A 80 -33.81 17.55 12.01
N GLY A 81 -32.73 17.12 12.66
CA GLY A 81 -32.78 16.43 13.96
C GLY A 81 -33.40 17.31 15.06
N LEU A 82 -32.98 18.58 15.17
CA LEU A 82 -33.58 19.52 16.12
C LEU A 82 -35.06 19.78 15.81
N ALA A 83 -35.46 19.89 14.54
CA ALA A 83 -36.86 20.07 14.17
C ALA A 83 -37.73 18.83 14.46
N LYS A 84 -37.14 17.63 14.49
CA LYS A 84 -37.81 16.40 14.94
C LYS A 84 -38.03 16.44 16.45
N ILE A 85 -37.00 16.78 17.21
CA ILE A 85 -37.08 16.92 18.68
C ILE A 85 -38.07 18.04 19.07
N GLU A 86 -38.05 19.21 18.42
CA GLU A 86 -39.01 20.31 18.64
C GLU A 86 -40.47 19.81 18.47
N ARG A 87 -40.73 18.92 17.49
CA ARG A 87 -42.06 18.34 17.24
C ARG A 87 -42.47 17.31 18.28
N GLU A 88 -41.53 16.50 18.76
CA GLU A 88 -41.77 15.47 19.79
C GLU A 88 -41.84 16.05 21.21
N CYS A 89 -41.20 17.20 21.45
CA CYS A 89 -41.25 17.90 22.72
C CYS A 89 -42.54 18.68 22.90
N PHE A 90 -43.38 18.21 23.82
CA PHE A 90 -44.63 18.87 24.24
C PHE A 90 -44.50 20.38 24.50
N TRP A 91 -43.39 20.82 25.08
CA TRP A 91 -43.15 22.22 25.44
C TRP A 91 -42.88 23.14 24.23
N GLU A 92 -42.40 22.60 23.10
CA GLU A 92 -42.11 23.36 21.88
C GLU A 92 -43.11 23.07 20.75
N GLY A 93 -43.59 21.83 20.62
CA GLY A 93 -44.59 21.38 19.65
C GLY A 93 -46.05 21.62 20.06
N GLY A 94 -46.31 21.96 21.33
CA GLY A 94 -47.66 22.23 21.83
C GLY A 94 -48.62 21.05 21.67
N LEU A 95 -49.87 21.32 21.28
CA LEU A 95 -50.90 20.29 21.07
C LEU A 95 -50.60 19.34 19.89
N GLY A 96 -49.76 19.76 18.93
CA GLY A 96 -49.38 18.91 17.78
C GLY A 96 -48.50 17.72 18.17
N ALA A 97 -47.66 17.87 19.20
CA ALA A 97 -46.85 16.78 19.75
C ALA A 97 -47.71 15.63 20.35
N LEU A 98 -48.92 15.94 20.80
CA LEU A 98 -49.88 14.95 21.34
C LEU A 98 -50.69 14.26 20.23
N GLU A 99 -50.97 14.95 19.11
CA GLU A 99 -51.66 14.37 17.95
C GLU A 99 -50.74 13.40 17.19
N ASP A 100 -49.47 13.75 16.99
CA ASP A 100 -48.46 12.88 16.37
C ASP A 100 -48.03 11.71 17.29
N GLY A 101 -48.02 11.92 18.61
CA GLY A 101 -47.81 10.86 19.60
C GLY A 101 -48.97 9.87 19.70
N ALA A 102 -50.18 10.24 19.27
CA ALA A 102 -51.34 9.35 19.28
C ALA A 102 -51.43 8.48 18.01
N THR A 103 -50.96 8.98 16.86
CA THR A 103 -50.95 8.25 15.58
C THR A 103 -49.77 7.28 15.44
N THR A 104 -48.68 7.49 16.17
CA THR A 104 -47.47 6.63 16.14
C THR A 104 -47.56 5.39 17.04
N THR A 105 -48.65 5.20 17.80
CA THR A 105 -48.81 4.03 18.69
C THR A 105 -49.43 2.80 18.04
N SER A 106 -49.87 2.86 16.78
CA SER A 106 -50.58 1.74 16.14
C SER A 106 -49.77 0.89 15.16
N ASP A 107 -48.58 1.30 14.73
CA ASP A 107 -47.71 0.46 13.91
C ASP A 107 -46.27 0.59 14.40
N GLY A 108 -45.67 -0.53 14.80
CA GLY A 108 -44.27 -0.64 15.20
C GLY A 108 -43.33 -0.46 14.00
N GLN A 109 -43.35 0.72 13.39
CA GLN A 109 -42.43 1.10 12.33
C GLN A 109 -41.05 1.31 12.92
N VAL A 110 -40.10 0.54 12.38
CA VAL A 110 -38.66 0.66 12.60
C VAL A 110 -38.28 2.13 12.38
N PRO A 111 -37.61 2.79 13.33
CA PRO A 111 -37.32 4.22 13.21
C PRO A 111 -36.31 4.48 12.07
N ASP A 112 -36.63 5.46 11.22
CA ASP A 112 -35.71 6.44 10.60
C ASP A 112 -34.49 5.99 9.75
N LEU A 113 -34.23 4.68 9.62
CA LEU A 113 -33.04 4.16 8.92
C LEU A 113 -32.99 4.56 7.42
N GLY A 114 -34.16 4.61 6.75
CA GLY A 114 -34.22 4.99 5.34
C GLY A 114 -33.93 6.47 5.06
N ASP A 115 -34.26 7.35 6.02
CA ASP A 115 -33.96 8.79 5.91
C ASP A 115 -32.48 9.07 6.20
N GLU A 116 -31.82 8.21 6.99
CA GLU A 116 -30.38 8.24 7.24
C GLU A 116 -29.58 7.76 6.03
N GLU A 117 -29.89 6.58 5.49
CA GLU A 117 -29.23 6.04 4.30
C GLU A 117 -29.36 6.99 3.10
N SER A 118 -30.56 7.56 2.87
CA SER A 118 -30.77 8.53 1.79
C SER A 118 -29.95 9.82 1.97
N TRP A 119 -29.79 10.29 3.21
CA TRP A 119 -28.97 11.48 3.48
C TRP A 119 -27.48 11.19 3.26
N GLU A 120 -27.00 10.02 3.69
CA GLU A 120 -25.62 9.62 3.47
C GLU A 120 -25.29 9.52 1.98
N GLU A 121 -26.16 8.91 1.18
CA GLU A 121 -26.01 8.83 -0.28
C GLU A 121 -25.93 10.21 -0.94
N ASP A 122 -26.82 11.14 -0.56
CA ASP A 122 -26.84 12.51 -1.08
C ASP A 122 -25.54 13.28 -0.73
N VAL A 123 -25.05 13.09 0.50
CA VAL A 123 -23.79 13.71 0.97
C VAL A 123 -22.60 13.13 0.20
N LEU A 124 -22.53 11.81 0.05
CA LEU A 124 -21.46 11.15 -0.72
C LEU A 124 -21.48 11.58 -2.19
N GLN A 125 -22.66 11.69 -2.81
CA GLN A 125 -22.79 12.20 -4.16
C GLN A 125 -22.30 13.65 -4.27
N THR A 126 -22.65 14.50 -3.30
CA THR A 126 -22.22 15.90 -3.28
C THR A 126 -20.71 16.03 -3.08
N LEU A 127 -20.11 15.21 -2.21
CA LEU A 127 -18.67 15.16 -2.00
C LEU A 127 -17.92 14.66 -3.24
N GLY A 128 -18.53 13.78 -4.05
CA GLY A 128 -17.98 13.36 -5.34
C GLY A 128 -17.66 14.51 -6.30
N ALA A 129 -18.38 15.64 -6.20
CA ALA A 129 -18.10 16.84 -7.01
C ALA A 129 -16.74 17.51 -6.69
N LEU A 130 -16.07 17.12 -5.60
CA LEU A 130 -14.71 17.57 -5.27
C LEU A 130 -13.66 17.03 -6.23
N ALA A 131 -13.96 16.01 -7.03
CA ALA A 131 -13.04 15.51 -8.05
C ALA A 131 -12.72 16.55 -9.14
N ASP A 132 -13.68 17.43 -9.44
CA ASP A 132 -13.58 18.41 -10.54
C ASP A 132 -13.41 19.85 -10.04
N VAL A 133 -13.26 20.05 -8.72
CA VAL A 133 -13.24 21.39 -8.13
C VAL A 133 -11.99 22.17 -8.56
N GLN A 134 -12.23 23.42 -8.99
CA GLN A 134 -11.15 24.32 -9.36
C GLN A 134 -10.72 25.12 -8.13
N VAL A 135 -9.46 24.99 -7.76
CA VAL A 135 -8.86 25.66 -6.60
C VAL A 135 -8.02 26.85 -7.05
N ALA A 136 -8.00 27.92 -6.26
CA ALA A 136 -7.21 29.11 -6.53
C ALA A 136 -5.80 29.00 -5.95
N ASP A 137 -5.68 28.39 -4.77
CA ASP A 137 -4.45 28.24 -4.02
C ASP A 137 -4.21 26.75 -3.70
N GLY A 138 -2.95 26.30 -3.76
CA GLY A 138 -2.55 24.95 -3.36
C GLY A 138 -2.55 23.90 -4.47
N ALA A 139 -2.58 22.63 -4.08
CA ALA A 139 -2.58 21.51 -5.00
C ALA A 139 -3.98 21.32 -5.62
N PRO A 140 -4.08 21.04 -6.92
CA PRO A 140 -5.35 20.85 -7.61
C PRO A 140 -6.09 19.56 -7.20
N ALA A 141 -7.34 19.39 -7.63
CA ALA A 141 -8.15 18.22 -7.31
C ALA A 141 -7.62 16.91 -7.91
N ASP A 142 -6.90 16.99 -9.04
CA ASP A 142 -6.20 15.88 -9.69
C ASP A 142 -4.88 15.50 -8.98
N HIS A 143 -4.51 16.19 -7.90
CA HIS A 143 -3.35 15.82 -7.11
C HIS A 143 -3.55 14.43 -6.47
N PRO A 144 -2.57 13.52 -6.53
CA PRO A 144 -2.77 12.14 -6.08
C PRO A 144 -3.21 11.98 -4.61
N TYR A 145 -2.74 12.84 -3.73
CA TYR A 145 -3.19 12.84 -2.32
C TYR A 145 -4.64 13.31 -2.16
N HIS A 146 -5.12 14.28 -2.94
CA HIS A 146 -6.53 14.70 -2.90
C HIS A 146 -7.44 13.63 -3.49
N ILE A 147 -7.02 12.98 -4.59
CA ILE A 147 -7.70 11.80 -5.14
C ILE A 147 -7.80 10.71 -4.05
N SER A 148 -6.69 10.43 -3.35
CA SER A 148 -6.65 9.42 -2.29
C SER A 148 -7.58 9.78 -1.13
N GLN A 149 -7.52 11.02 -0.64
CA GLN A 149 -8.41 11.52 0.42
C GLN A 149 -9.88 11.41 0.02
N LEU A 150 -10.23 11.81 -1.20
CA LEU A 150 -11.60 11.75 -1.69
C LEU A 150 -12.09 10.30 -1.75
N HIS A 151 -11.31 9.37 -2.30
CA HIS A 151 -11.70 7.96 -2.36
C HIS A 151 -11.83 7.33 -0.98
N ILE A 152 -10.96 7.68 -0.01
CA ILE A 152 -11.08 7.22 1.37
C ILE A 152 -12.36 7.77 2.02
N ILE A 153 -12.68 9.06 1.82
CA ILE A 153 -13.91 9.67 2.34
C ILE A 153 -15.16 9.02 1.76
N LEU A 154 -15.11 8.65 0.47
CA LEU A 154 -16.23 8.02 -0.24
C LEU A 154 -16.34 6.51 -0.02
N ASP A 155 -15.47 5.92 0.82
CA ASP A 155 -15.36 4.46 1.03
C ASP A 155 -15.13 3.67 -0.27
N ARG A 156 -14.35 4.25 -1.19
CA ARG A 156 -13.95 3.66 -2.48
C ARG A 156 -12.46 3.32 -2.51
N THR A 157 -11.96 2.76 -1.41
CA THR A 157 -10.54 2.43 -1.28
C THR A 157 -10.10 1.34 -2.25
N ASP A 158 -10.97 0.39 -2.59
CA ASP A 158 -10.67 -0.65 -3.57
C ASP A 158 -10.42 -0.07 -4.97
N GLU A 159 -11.31 0.82 -5.43
CA GLU A 159 -11.18 1.50 -6.73
C GLU A 159 -9.90 2.34 -6.79
N LEU A 160 -9.55 3.02 -5.69
CA LEU A 160 -8.32 3.79 -5.58
C LEU A 160 -7.07 2.92 -5.76
N LEU A 161 -7.01 1.78 -5.05
CA LEU A 161 -5.87 0.89 -5.10
C LEU A 161 -5.73 0.21 -6.46
N GLU A 162 -6.83 -0.21 -7.07
CA GLU A 162 -6.81 -0.80 -8.40
C GLU A 162 -6.43 0.21 -9.48
N SER A 163 -6.96 1.44 -9.40
CA SER A 163 -6.59 2.53 -10.31
C SER A 163 -5.08 2.82 -10.25
N PHE A 164 -4.53 2.93 -9.03
CA PHE A 164 -3.10 3.16 -8.84
C PHE A 164 -2.26 1.97 -9.34
N ALA A 165 -2.67 0.73 -9.05
CA ALA A 165 -2.00 -0.47 -9.55
C ALA A 165 -1.98 -0.54 -11.09
N ASN A 166 -3.09 -0.21 -11.75
CA ASN A 166 -3.16 -0.17 -13.21
C ASN A 166 -2.25 0.92 -13.77
N GLY A 167 -2.24 2.11 -13.17
CA GLY A 167 -1.35 3.19 -13.60
C GLY A 167 0.14 2.89 -13.40
N LEU A 168 0.49 2.08 -12.39
CA LEU A 168 1.85 1.55 -12.21
C LEU A 168 2.25 0.61 -13.35
N GLN A 169 1.38 -0.32 -13.74
CA GLN A 169 1.64 -1.24 -14.86
C GLN A 169 1.76 -0.53 -16.20
N GLU A 170 0.95 0.50 -16.42
CA GLU A 170 1.01 1.35 -17.62
C GLU A 170 2.24 2.28 -17.63
N GLY A 171 2.99 2.34 -16.52
CA GLY A 171 4.20 3.14 -16.39
C GLY A 171 3.94 4.64 -16.30
N LEU A 172 2.71 5.06 -15.98
CA LEU A 172 2.29 6.47 -15.94
C LEU A 172 3.10 7.29 -14.94
N TYR A 173 3.47 6.67 -13.81
CA TYR A 173 4.08 7.38 -12.68
C TYR A 173 5.60 7.33 -12.66
N ILE A 174 6.26 6.43 -13.42
CA ILE A 174 7.70 6.12 -13.25
C ILE A 174 8.59 7.38 -13.46
N SER A 175 8.14 8.32 -14.30
CA SER A 175 8.88 9.55 -14.59
C SER A 175 8.58 10.70 -13.61
N ALA A 176 7.57 10.56 -12.75
CA ALA A 176 7.16 11.60 -11.81
C ALA A 176 8.12 11.63 -10.59
N PRO A 177 8.56 12.82 -10.14
CA PRO A 177 9.42 12.93 -8.96
C PRO A 177 8.76 12.43 -7.67
N GLU A 178 7.43 12.45 -7.61
CA GLU A 178 6.63 11.97 -6.48
C GLU A 178 6.52 10.44 -6.42
N TYR A 179 6.93 9.73 -7.47
CA TYR A 179 6.78 8.28 -7.59
C TYR A 179 7.27 7.50 -6.36
N PRO A 180 8.49 7.72 -5.82
CA PRO A 180 8.95 6.99 -4.64
C PRO A 180 8.09 7.23 -3.39
N ALA A 181 7.58 8.46 -3.21
CA ALA A 181 6.76 8.82 -2.07
C ALA A 181 5.35 8.25 -2.19
N MET A 182 4.77 8.30 -3.39
CA MET A 182 3.46 7.75 -3.69
C MET A 182 3.44 6.23 -3.54
N THR A 183 4.39 5.54 -4.15
CA THR A 183 4.49 4.08 -4.06
C THR A 183 4.71 3.62 -2.62
N ARG A 184 5.48 4.38 -1.83
CA ARG A 184 5.59 4.15 -0.38
C ARG A 184 4.25 4.32 0.33
N PHE A 185 3.55 5.42 0.10
CA PHE A 185 2.26 5.70 0.73
C PHE A 185 1.26 4.58 0.45
N PHE A 186 1.09 4.19 -0.82
CA PHE A 186 0.15 3.14 -1.21
C PHE A 186 0.55 1.76 -0.68
N ALA A 187 1.83 1.41 -0.67
CA ALA A 187 2.29 0.17 -0.05
C ALA A 187 1.91 0.10 1.43
N HIS A 188 2.12 1.19 2.17
CA HIS A 188 1.76 1.23 3.60
C HIS A 188 0.25 1.26 3.80
N LEU A 189 -0.51 1.91 2.91
CA LEU A 189 -1.97 1.90 2.96
C LEU A 189 -2.51 0.48 2.78
N CYS A 190 -2.01 -0.28 1.78
CA CYS A 190 -2.39 -1.68 1.59
C CYS A 190 -2.11 -2.52 2.85
N LEU A 191 -0.91 -2.40 3.42
CA LEU A 191 -0.54 -3.15 4.63
C LEU A 191 -1.38 -2.73 5.84
N PHE A 192 -1.66 -1.43 5.99
CA PHE A 192 -2.49 -0.92 7.07
C PHE A 192 -3.93 -1.44 6.96
N LEU A 193 -4.52 -1.43 5.76
CA LEU A 193 -5.85 -1.97 5.51
C LEU A 193 -5.92 -3.47 5.84
N GLN A 194 -4.91 -4.25 5.46
CA GLN A 194 -4.81 -5.66 5.87
C GLN A 194 -4.71 -5.82 7.39
N MET A 195 -3.96 -4.95 8.08
CA MET A 195 -3.82 -5.01 9.54
C MET A 195 -5.11 -4.71 10.30
N ILE A 196 -6.03 -3.95 9.71
CA ILE A 196 -7.36 -3.64 10.29
C ILE A 196 -8.46 -4.56 9.76
N ASP A 197 -8.09 -5.69 9.14
CA ASP A 197 -9.00 -6.69 8.55
C ASP A 197 -9.93 -6.14 7.46
N MET A 198 -9.53 -5.06 6.77
CA MET A 198 -10.23 -4.58 5.59
C MET A 198 -9.82 -5.39 4.36
N PRO A 199 -10.78 -5.81 3.52
CA PRO A 199 -10.46 -6.51 2.28
C PRO A 199 -9.66 -5.57 1.38
N VAL A 200 -8.63 -6.12 0.76
CA VAL A 200 -7.85 -5.40 -0.25
C VAL A 200 -7.65 -6.33 -1.43
N SER A 201 -7.82 -5.80 -2.64
CA SER A 201 -7.59 -6.55 -3.88
C SER A 201 -6.19 -7.19 -3.89
N PRO A 202 -6.08 -8.54 -3.96
CA PRO A 202 -4.80 -9.24 -3.98
C PRO A 202 -3.92 -8.79 -5.16
N TYR A 203 -4.56 -8.46 -6.28
CA TYR A 203 -3.92 -7.89 -7.45
C TYR A 203 -3.26 -6.55 -7.14
N ALA A 204 -4.00 -5.61 -6.52
CA ALA A 204 -3.47 -4.30 -6.21
C ALA A 204 -2.30 -4.36 -5.22
N ILE A 205 -2.43 -5.14 -4.14
CA ILE A 205 -1.34 -5.36 -3.15
C ILE A 205 -0.08 -5.84 -3.84
N GLN A 206 -0.22 -6.86 -4.70
CA GLN A 206 0.90 -7.46 -5.37
C GLN A 206 1.66 -6.43 -6.23
N ILE A 207 0.94 -5.71 -7.09
CA ILE A 207 1.56 -4.73 -8.00
C ILE A 207 2.19 -3.55 -7.24
N ILE A 208 1.50 -3.03 -6.23
CA ILE A 208 1.96 -1.88 -5.45
C ILE A 208 3.19 -2.23 -4.62
N LEU A 209 3.19 -3.39 -3.93
CA LEU A 209 4.34 -3.83 -3.16
C LEU A 209 5.52 -4.17 -4.08
N GLU A 210 5.29 -4.79 -5.24
CA GLU A 210 6.36 -5.05 -6.22
C GLU A 210 7.01 -3.75 -6.71
N ALA A 211 6.21 -2.74 -7.05
CA ALA A 211 6.72 -1.42 -7.43
C ALA A 211 7.50 -0.78 -6.27
N TYR A 212 7.06 -0.97 -5.03
CA TYR A 212 7.74 -0.43 -3.86
C TYR A 212 9.08 -1.13 -3.59
N LEU A 213 9.16 -2.45 -3.77
CA LEU A 213 10.41 -3.20 -3.68
C LEU A 213 11.45 -2.68 -4.68
N GLN A 214 11.02 -2.36 -5.92
CA GLN A 214 11.91 -1.74 -6.91
C GLN A 214 12.40 -0.35 -6.48
N VAL A 215 11.53 0.45 -5.86
CA VAL A 215 11.90 1.75 -5.28
C VAL A 215 12.95 1.59 -4.18
N LEU A 216 12.78 0.61 -3.30
CA LEU A 216 13.73 0.32 -2.21
C LEU A 216 15.08 -0.17 -2.75
N GLU A 217 15.06 -1.01 -3.78
CA GLU A 217 16.26 -1.49 -4.47
C GLU A 217 17.05 -0.33 -5.08
N ASN A 218 16.37 0.55 -5.84
CA ASN A 218 16.99 1.73 -6.45
C ASN A 218 17.55 2.70 -5.41
N ALA A 219 16.94 2.77 -4.23
CA ALA A 219 17.42 3.57 -3.10
C ALA A 219 18.54 2.87 -2.29
N GLY A 220 18.90 1.62 -2.61
CA GLY A 220 19.90 0.83 -1.90
C GLY A 220 19.45 0.37 -0.50
N GLN A 221 18.17 0.44 -0.16
CA GLN A 221 17.63 0.09 1.16
C GLN A 221 17.34 -1.41 1.28
N ARG A 222 18.40 -2.22 1.12
CA ARG A 222 18.34 -3.69 1.05
C ARG A 222 17.79 -4.36 2.31
N ASP A 223 17.93 -3.70 3.46
CA ASP A 223 17.49 -4.20 4.76
C ASP A 223 15.97 -4.33 4.85
N LEU A 224 15.24 -3.46 4.16
CA LEU A 224 13.78 -3.42 4.21
C LEU A 224 13.12 -4.42 3.24
N ILE A 225 13.85 -4.90 2.24
CA ILE A 225 13.28 -5.68 1.14
C ILE A 225 12.75 -7.04 1.62
N ALA A 226 13.47 -7.70 2.54
CA ALA A 226 13.01 -8.96 3.11
C ALA A 226 11.69 -8.80 3.89
N MET A 227 11.56 -7.70 4.64
CA MET A 227 10.35 -7.38 5.42
C MET A 227 9.13 -7.20 4.51
N TYR A 228 9.25 -6.40 3.44
CA TYR A 228 8.15 -6.18 2.51
C TYR A 228 7.89 -7.39 1.63
N ALA A 229 8.91 -8.15 1.24
CA ALA A 229 8.73 -9.38 0.46
C ALA A 229 7.87 -10.41 1.21
N GLY A 230 8.09 -10.59 2.52
CA GLY A 230 7.30 -11.48 3.36
C GLY A 230 5.80 -11.14 3.39
N ALA A 231 5.43 -9.87 3.15
CA ALA A 231 4.05 -9.44 3.11
C ALA A 231 3.30 -9.83 1.81
N LEU A 232 3.99 -10.29 0.75
CA LEU A 232 3.37 -10.71 -0.51
C LEU A 232 2.72 -12.12 -0.49
N GLY A 233 2.68 -12.78 0.67
CA GLY A 233 2.04 -14.10 0.81
C GLY A 233 2.65 -15.15 -0.11
N ASP A 234 1.84 -15.80 -0.94
CA ASP A 234 2.23 -16.98 -1.73
C ASP A 234 3.39 -16.71 -2.72
N ASN A 235 3.54 -15.47 -3.21
CA ASN A 235 4.60 -15.09 -4.16
C ASN A 235 5.86 -14.54 -3.48
N ALA A 236 5.89 -14.48 -2.14
CA ALA A 236 6.95 -13.82 -1.37
C ALA A 236 8.35 -14.43 -1.66
N VAL A 237 8.43 -15.76 -1.78
CA VAL A 237 9.68 -16.49 -2.07
C VAL A 237 10.24 -16.14 -3.44
N GLU A 238 9.40 -16.18 -4.48
CA GLU A 238 9.86 -15.91 -5.86
C GLU A 238 10.33 -14.47 -6.04
N ARG A 239 9.65 -13.52 -5.38
CA ARG A 239 9.98 -12.09 -5.47
C ARG A 239 11.24 -11.76 -4.71
N TYR A 240 11.40 -12.32 -3.50
CA TYR A 240 12.63 -12.16 -2.77
C TYR A 240 13.82 -12.80 -3.52
N ALA A 241 13.63 -13.98 -4.11
CA ALA A 241 14.66 -14.63 -4.93
C ALA A 241 15.04 -13.81 -6.18
N LEU A 242 14.07 -13.15 -6.83
CA LEU A 242 14.34 -12.25 -7.96
C LEU A 242 15.20 -11.06 -7.53
N PHE A 243 14.93 -10.47 -6.37
CA PHE A 243 15.78 -9.43 -5.78
C PHE A 243 17.20 -9.95 -5.44
N LEU A 244 17.31 -11.13 -4.83
CA LEU A 244 18.65 -11.70 -4.56
C LEU A 244 19.43 -11.97 -5.85
N THR A 245 18.73 -12.33 -6.93
CA THR A 245 19.32 -12.52 -8.26
C THR A 245 19.76 -11.20 -8.91
N SER A 246 19.06 -10.08 -8.64
CA SER A 246 19.44 -8.75 -9.17
C SER A 246 20.68 -8.17 -8.48
N LEU A 247 21.06 -8.65 -7.28
CA LEU A 247 22.32 -8.30 -6.63
C LEU A 247 23.55 -8.74 -7.45
N GLU A 248 23.41 -9.71 -8.36
CA GLU A 248 24.45 -10.22 -9.26
C GLU A 248 25.81 -10.40 -8.54
N LEU A 249 26.86 -9.72 -9.00
CA LEU A 249 28.22 -9.74 -8.46
C LEU A 249 28.47 -8.62 -7.42
N SER A 250 27.49 -7.75 -7.17
CA SER A 250 27.68 -6.58 -6.30
C SER A 250 27.86 -6.95 -4.82
N GLY A 251 27.31 -8.09 -4.39
CA GLY A 251 27.42 -8.58 -3.02
C GLY A 251 28.64 -9.49 -2.79
N ASP A 252 29.18 -9.43 -1.57
CA ASP A 252 30.11 -10.43 -1.06
C ASP A 252 29.36 -11.64 -0.47
N ALA A 253 30.09 -12.71 -0.13
CA ALA A 253 29.48 -13.91 0.43
C ALA A 253 28.78 -13.67 1.77
N ASN A 254 29.22 -12.66 2.53
CA ASN A 254 28.61 -12.29 3.81
C ASN A 254 27.29 -11.57 3.61
N GLU A 255 27.19 -10.68 2.62
CA GLU A 255 25.96 -9.98 2.27
C GLU A 255 24.88 -10.96 1.77
N ARG A 256 25.27 -11.94 0.92
CA ARG A 256 24.36 -13.01 0.48
C ARG A 256 23.83 -13.83 1.67
N ARG A 257 24.72 -14.19 2.60
CA ARG A 257 24.35 -14.90 3.85
C ARG A 257 23.41 -14.06 4.71
N LEU A 258 23.70 -12.77 4.86
CA LEU A 258 22.88 -11.86 5.65
C LEU A 258 21.49 -11.70 5.02
N ALA A 259 21.40 -11.62 3.70
CA ALA A 259 20.14 -11.55 2.98
C ALA A 259 19.28 -12.81 3.20
N LEU A 260 19.86 -14.00 3.07
CA LEU A 260 19.16 -15.25 3.40
C LEU A 260 18.73 -15.33 4.88
N THR A 261 19.56 -14.82 5.80
CA THR A 261 19.21 -14.79 7.23
C THR A 261 18.01 -13.87 7.48
N ARG A 262 17.95 -12.71 6.82
CA ARG A 262 16.80 -11.79 6.91
C ARG A 262 15.52 -12.40 6.38
N ALA A 263 15.61 -13.26 5.35
CA ALA A 263 14.45 -13.99 4.87
C ALA A 263 13.80 -14.80 6.01
N LYS A 264 14.63 -15.46 6.82
CA LYS A 264 14.20 -16.22 8.00
C LYS A 264 13.47 -15.35 9.02
N ASP A 265 14.03 -14.18 9.33
CA ASP A 265 13.50 -13.26 10.33
C ASP A 265 12.11 -12.73 9.97
N HIS A 266 11.79 -12.70 8.67
CA HIS A 266 10.51 -12.25 8.13
C HIS A 266 9.59 -13.40 7.69
N GLY A 267 9.86 -14.63 8.13
CA GLY A 267 8.97 -15.78 7.92
C GLY A 267 8.98 -16.36 6.51
N LEU A 268 9.98 -16.01 5.68
CA LEU A 268 10.19 -16.63 4.38
C LEU A 268 10.87 -17.99 4.55
N ASP A 269 10.50 -18.94 3.68
CA ASP A 269 11.20 -20.21 3.56
C ASP A 269 12.59 -20.00 2.95
N VAL A 270 13.60 -19.98 3.82
CA VAL A 270 15.00 -19.69 3.45
C VAL A 270 15.55 -20.73 2.48
N GLU A 271 15.19 -21.99 2.66
CA GLU A 271 15.64 -23.09 1.82
C GLU A 271 15.12 -22.91 0.41
N ARG A 272 13.81 -22.68 0.28
CA ARG A 272 13.20 -22.44 -1.02
C ARG A 272 13.70 -21.15 -1.67
N VAL A 273 13.88 -20.08 -0.89
CA VAL A 273 14.50 -18.83 -1.38
C VAL A 273 15.91 -19.10 -1.94
N ALA A 274 16.74 -19.84 -1.21
CA ALA A 274 18.11 -20.14 -1.62
C ALA A 274 18.15 -20.94 -2.92
N VAL A 275 17.34 -22.00 -3.03
CA VAL A 275 17.23 -22.85 -4.22
C VAL A 275 16.76 -22.03 -5.43
N VAL A 276 15.63 -21.31 -5.31
CA VAL A 276 15.08 -20.52 -6.42
C VAL A 276 16.04 -19.41 -6.85
N THR A 277 16.76 -18.80 -5.91
CA THR A 277 17.77 -17.77 -6.23
C THR A 277 18.95 -18.37 -7.00
N ALA A 278 19.44 -19.54 -6.59
CA ALA A 278 20.52 -20.24 -7.28
C ALA A 278 20.11 -20.63 -8.70
N GLU A 279 18.94 -21.26 -8.87
CA GLU A 279 18.40 -21.66 -10.17
C GLU A 279 18.27 -20.47 -11.12
N ARG A 280 17.64 -19.37 -10.67
CA ARG A 280 17.50 -18.15 -11.48
C ARG A 280 18.85 -17.52 -11.84
N THR A 281 19.82 -17.56 -10.93
CA THR A 281 21.18 -17.07 -11.20
C THR A 281 21.87 -17.92 -12.27
N ILE A 282 21.73 -19.25 -12.20
CA ILE A 282 22.26 -20.20 -13.19
C ILE A 282 21.61 -19.98 -14.55
N GLU A 283 20.27 -19.91 -14.61
CA GLU A 283 19.52 -19.65 -15.84
C GLU A 283 19.96 -18.35 -16.49
N LYS A 284 20.01 -17.25 -15.71
CA LYS A 284 20.47 -15.94 -16.18
C LYS A 284 21.89 -16.02 -16.74
N ALA A 285 22.81 -16.69 -16.05
CA ALA A 285 24.17 -16.87 -16.56
C ALA A 285 24.18 -17.65 -17.89
N PHE A 286 23.39 -18.72 -18.03
CA PHE A 286 23.30 -19.48 -19.27
C PHE A 286 22.64 -18.75 -20.44
N THR A 287 21.82 -17.73 -20.20
CA THR A 287 21.33 -16.87 -21.29
C THR A 287 22.44 -16.04 -21.94
N ILE A 288 23.51 -15.75 -21.20
CA ILE A 288 24.63 -14.91 -21.64
C ILE A 288 25.79 -15.78 -22.14
N LEU A 289 26.01 -16.92 -21.48
CA LEU A 289 27.13 -17.81 -21.73
C LEU A 289 26.97 -18.61 -23.04
N PRO A 290 28.07 -18.81 -23.79
CA PRO A 290 28.01 -19.61 -25.01
C PRO A 290 27.73 -21.09 -24.69
N PRO A 291 26.95 -21.80 -25.52
CA PRO A 291 26.66 -23.21 -25.30
C PRO A 291 27.93 -24.06 -25.41
N ALA A 292 28.08 -25.03 -24.50
CA ALA A 292 29.17 -26.01 -24.55
C ALA A 292 28.87 -27.08 -25.61
N LYS A 293 29.13 -26.77 -26.88
CA LYS A 293 29.00 -27.70 -28.02
C LYS A 293 30.33 -27.85 -28.76
N GLY A 294 30.61 -29.05 -29.26
CA GLY A 294 31.79 -29.36 -30.07
C GLY A 294 32.79 -30.27 -29.35
N PRO A 295 33.98 -30.47 -29.96
CA PRO A 295 35.05 -31.27 -29.33
C PRO A 295 35.56 -30.58 -28.07
N LEU A 296 36.06 -31.37 -27.11
CA LEU A 296 36.65 -30.83 -25.89
C LEU A 296 37.84 -29.90 -26.23
N PRO A 297 37.92 -28.72 -25.60
CA PRO A 297 38.99 -27.78 -25.84
C PRO A 297 40.35 -28.32 -25.35
N SER A 298 41.41 -27.87 -26.00
CA SER A 298 42.78 -28.22 -25.59
C SER A 298 43.17 -27.49 -24.31
N ILE A 299 43.76 -28.22 -23.37
CA ILE A 299 44.09 -27.77 -22.00
C ILE A 299 45.52 -27.19 -21.93
N VAL A 300 46.28 -27.24 -23.03
CA VAL A 300 47.72 -26.91 -23.04
C VAL A 300 47.99 -25.39 -23.02
N GLY A 301 46.96 -24.56 -23.24
CA GLY A 301 47.07 -23.09 -23.30
C GLY A 301 46.75 -22.38 -21.97
N LEU A 302 47.21 -21.13 -21.85
CA LEU A 302 46.83 -20.25 -20.73
C LEU A 302 45.33 -19.93 -20.82
N GLU A 303 44.59 -20.17 -19.74
CA GLU A 303 43.16 -19.83 -19.67
C GLU A 303 42.98 -18.29 -19.72
N PRO A 304 42.02 -17.77 -20.51
CA PRO A 304 41.70 -16.36 -20.48
C PRO A 304 41.09 -15.97 -19.13
N ALA A 305 41.10 -14.69 -18.79
CA ALA A 305 40.43 -14.22 -17.57
C ALA A 305 38.95 -14.65 -17.56
N PRO A 306 38.37 -14.98 -16.39
CA PRO A 306 36.95 -15.29 -16.27
C PRO A 306 36.10 -14.08 -16.65
N THR A 307 35.00 -14.31 -17.36
CA THR A 307 34.01 -13.27 -17.63
C THR A 307 33.07 -13.07 -16.44
N ASP A 308 32.38 -11.93 -16.38
CA ASP A 308 31.39 -11.67 -15.34
C ASP A 308 30.27 -12.72 -15.31
N ALA A 309 29.86 -13.23 -16.48
CA ALA A 309 28.87 -14.30 -16.56
C ALA A 309 29.39 -15.65 -16.03
N GLU A 310 30.68 -15.94 -16.21
CA GLU A 310 31.33 -17.12 -15.62
C GLU A 310 31.46 -16.98 -14.10
N TRP A 311 31.78 -15.78 -13.60
CA TRP A 311 31.76 -15.48 -12.17
C TRP A 311 30.35 -15.59 -11.58
N LEU A 312 29.34 -15.09 -12.28
CA LEU A 312 27.94 -15.18 -11.86
C LEU A 312 27.50 -16.64 -11.74
N LEU A 313 27.83 -17.47 -12.74
CA LEU A 313 27.57 -18.90 -12.72
C LEU A 313 28.29 -19.58 -11.54
N LEU A 314 29.59 -19.26 -11.34
CA LEU A 314 30.38 -19.83 -10.27
C LEU A 314 29.80 -19.49 -8.87
N ARG A 315 29.43 -18.22 -8.65
CA ARG A 315 28.94 -17.73 -7.36
C ARG A 315 27.48 -18.10 -7.07
N SER A 316 26.74 -18.60 -8.06
CA SER A 316 25.38 -19.11 -7.83
C SER A 316 25.33 -20.22 -6.76
N ILE A 317 26.42 -21.00 -6.64
CA ILE A 317 26.56 -22.06 -5.63
C ILE A 317 26.65 -21.51 -4.20
N GLU A 318 27.03 -20.24 -4.02
CA GLU A 318 27.09 -19.64 -2.69
C GLU A 318 25.70 -19.72 -2.02
N TRP A 319 24.61 -19.54 -2.76
CA TRP A 319 23.24 -19.55 -2.22
C TRP A 319 22.84 -20.90 -1.59
N THR A 320 23.22 -22.04 -2.18
CA THR A 320 22.80 -23.38 -1.73
C THR A 320 23.82 -24.09 -0.84
N THR A 321 25.00 -23.49 -0.61
CA THR A 321 26.04 -24.03 0.28
C THR A 321 25.95 -23.49 1.70
N PHE A 322 25.01 -22.59 2.00
CA PHE A 322 24.88 -21.99 3.32
C PHE A 322 24.16 -22.88 4.35
N PHE A 323 23.24 -23.73 3.91
CA PHE A 323 22.44 -24.58 4.79
C PHE A 323 22.64 -26.05 4.44
N GLU A 324 22.78 -26.90 5.44
CA GLU A 324 22.93 -28.34 5.25
C GLU A 324 21.69 -28.95 4.55
N SER A 325 20.49 -28.38 4.73
CA SER A 325 19.29 -28.87 4.06
C SER A 325 19.30 -28.65 2.54
N THR A 326 20.07 -27.68 2.03
CA THR A 326 20.18 -27.39 0.59
C THR A 326 21.33 -28.13 -0.09
N TYR A 327 22.06 -28.99 0.63
CA TYR A 327 23.27 -29.66 0.14
C TYR A 327 23.02 -30.60 -1.04
N ASP A 328 21.89 -31.31 -1.06
CA ASP A 328 21.52 -32.19 -2.17
C ASP A 328 21.37 -31.38 -3.46
N THR A 329 20.64 -30.27 -3.40
CA THR A 329 20.49 -29.34 -4.53
C THR A 329 21.82 -28.67 -4.91
N ALA A 330 22.67 -28.33 -3.92
CA ALA A 330 23.99 -27.78 -4.18
C ALA A 330 24.86 -28.77 -4.98
N LEU A 331 24.81 -30.07 -4.69
CA LEU A 331 25.53 -31.09 -5.45
C LEU A 331 25.04 -31.19 -6.90
N GLU A 332 23.72 -31.15 -7.12
CA GLU A 332 23.14 -31.16 -8.47
C GLU A 332 23.57 -29.93 -9.28
N GLN A 333 23.46 -28.75 -8.68
CA GLN A 333 23.86 -27.48 -9.29
C GLN A 333 25.38 -27.45 -9.55
N ALA A 334 26.20 -27.90 -8.61
CA ALA A 334 27.64 -28.00 -8.78
C ALA A 334 28.00 -28.92 -9.95
N ASN A 335 27.31 -30.06 -10.12
CA ASN A 335 27.51 -30.94 -11.26
C ASN A 335 27.17 -30.25 -12.60
N VAL A 336 26.08 -29.48 -12.66
CA VAL A 336 25.71 -28.71 -13.84
C VAL A 336 26.78 -27.67 -14.19
N ILE A 337 27.24 -26.91 -13.19
CA ILE A 337 28.26 -25.86 -13.37
C ILE A 337 29.62 -26.48 -13.75
N LEU A 338 30.03 -27.58 -13.10
CA LEU A 338 31.25 -28.32 -13.42
C LEU A 338 31.26 -28.82 -14.85
N ARG A 339 30.16 -29.47 -15.29
CA ARG A 339 30.03 -29.96 -16.67
C ARG A 339 30.19 -28.83 -17.67
N TYR A 340 29.63 -27.66 -17.39
CA TYR A 340 29.81 -26.48 -18.23
C TYR A 340 31.27 -26.02 -18.28
N PHE A 341 31.91 -25.79 -17.13
CA PHE A 341 33.29 -25.31 -17.09
C PHE A 341 34.28 -26.30 -17.70
N LEU A 342 34.14 -27.60 -17.43
CA LEU A 342 34.96 -28.65 -18.04
C LEU A 342 34.75 -28.73 -19.55
N GLY A 343 33.49 -28.65 -20.01
CA GLY A 343 33.16 -28.62 -21.44
C GLY A 343 33.73 -27.40 -22.18
N ARG A 344 33.97 -26.30 -21.46
CA ARG A 344 34.61 -25.06 -21.97
C ARG A 344 36.12 -24.99 -21.71
N GLY A 345 36.71 -25.97 -21.02
CA GLY A 345 38.14 -26.00 -20.70
C GLY A 345 38.55 -24.99 -19.63
N ARG A 346 37.61 -24.57 -18.78
CA ARG A 346 37.81 -23.64 -17.66
C ARG A 346 38.17 -24.40 -16.39
N LEU A 347 39.38 -24.96 -16.31
CA LEU A 347 39.77 -25.82 -15.20
C LEU A 347 39.97 -25.05 -13.89
N GLN A 348 40.45 -23.80 -13.95
CA GLN A 348 40.62 -23.01 -12.73
C GLN A 348 39.28 -22.71 -12.06
N LEU A 349 38.26 -22.37 -12.85
CA LEU A 349 36.91 -22.14 -12.33
C LEU A 349 36.26 -23.42 -11.80
N ALA A 350 36.47 -24.55 -12.49
CA ALA A 350 36.00 -25.85 -12.01
C ALA A 350 36.68 -26.25 -10.68
N LYS A 351 37.99 -25.98 -10.53
CA LYS A 351 38.71 -26.22 -9.27
C LYS A 351 38.20 -25.30 -8.16
N ASN A 352 38.03 -24.02 -8.44
CA ASN A 352 37.49 -23.06 -7.48
C ASN A 352 36.08 -23.46 -7.01
N LEU A 353 35.24 -23.97 -7.91
CA LEU A 353 33.92 -24.49 -7.55
C LEU A 353 34.02 -25.63 -6.52
N LEU A 354 34.90 -26.59 -6.75
CA LEU A 354 35.12 -27.70 -5.81
C LEU A 354 35.65 -27.22 -4.45
N GLU A 355 36.49 -26.18 -4.43
CA GLU A 355 37.01 -25.58 -3.20
C GLU A 355 35.95 -24.80 -2.41
N MET A 356 34.90 -24.31 -3.08
CA MET A 356 33.78 -23.61 -2.43
C MET A 356 32.71 -24.56 -1.86
N LEU A 357 32.73 -25.84 -2.23
CA LEU A 357 31.79 -26.82 -1.69
C LEU A 357 32.14 -27.14 -0.23
N PRO A 358 31.13 -27.23 0.66
CA PRO A 358 31.32 -27.64 2.04
C PRO A 358 32.06 -28.99 2.13
N PRO A 359 33.10 -29.13 2.97
CA PRO A 359 33.86 -30.37 3.10
C PRO A 359 33.00 -31.55 3.58
N GLU A 360 31.89 -31.27 4.26
CA GLU A 360 30.92 -32.25 4.76
C GLU A 360 30.31 -33.07 3.60
N LEU A 361 30.13 -32.47 2.42
CA LEU A 361 29.65 -33.16 1.22
C LEU A 361 30.59 -34.29 0.76
N GLY A 362 31.89 -34.12 0.97
CA GLY A 362 32.89 -35.15 0.66
C GLY A 362 32.95 -36.30 1.67
N THR A 363 32.21 -36.18 2.78
CA THR A 363 32.16 -37.16 3.87
C THR A 363 30.83 -37.92 3.97
N LEU A 364 29.87 -37.67 3.06
CA LEU A 364 28.65 -38.46 2.94
C LEU A 364 29.04 -39.91 2.60
N GLN A 365 29.00 -40.77 3.61
CA GLN A 365 29.59 -42.12 3.57
C GLN A 365 28.70 -43.17 2.90
N ASP A 366 27.42 -42.89 2.67
CA ASP A 366 26.50 -43.87 2.10
C ASP A 366 25.82 -43.29 0.86
N PRO A 367 25.99 -43.90 -0.33
CA PRO A 367 25.03 -43.68 -1.40
C PRO A 367 23.69 -44.23 -0.92
N GLU A 368 22.64 -43.39 -0.91
CA GLU A 368 21.29 -43.90 -0.79
C GLU A 368 21.10 -45.00 -1.84
N ASP A 369 20.42 -46.08 -1.46
CA ASP A 369 20.16 -47.30 -2.26
C ASP A 369 19.51 -47.06 -3.64
N GLN A 370 19.28 -45.81 -4.04
CA GLN A 370 18.76 -45.38 -5.34
C GLN A 370 19.80 -45.36 -6.47
N ALA A 371 21.10 -45.47 -6.19
CA ALA A 371 22.14 -45.45 -7.22
C ALA A 371 22.12 -46.69 -8.17
N THR A 372 21.29 -47.70 -7.92
CA THR A 372 21.18 -48.89 -8.78
C THR A 372 20.14 -48.81 -9.90
N GLU A 373 19.33 -47.75 -10.01
CA GLU A 373 18.26 -47.71 -11.04
C GLU A 373 18.76 -47.57 -12.49
N TYR A 374 20.02 -47.17 -12.71
CA TYR A 374 20.59 -47.05 -14.06
C TYR A 374 21.64 -48.12 -14.41
N MET A 375 21.72 -49.20 -13.64
CA MET A 375 22.53 -50.37 -14.00
C MET A 375 21.67 -51.50 -14.59
N HIS A 376 21.00 -51.24 -15.72
CA HIS A 376 20.48 -52.29 -16.61
C HIS A 376 20.55 -51.91 -18.09
#